data_AF-A0A969M4H7-F1
#
_entry.id   AF-A0A969M4H7-F1
#
_cell.length_a   1.000
_cell.length_b   1.000
_cell.length_c   1.000
_cell.angle_alpha   90.00
_cell.angle_beta   90.00
_cell.angle_gamma   90.00
#
_symmetry.space_group_name_H-M   'P 1'
#
loop_
_entity.id
_entity.type
_entity.pdbx_description
1 polymer ?
#
loop_
_entity_poly.entity_id
_entity_poly.type
_entity_poly.pdbx_seq_one_letter_code
_entity_poly.pdbx_strand_id
1 'polypeptide(L)'
;MTPDRYFAHAILAIALGLLITHPALASSGGSLPWEGPLQQIQQSITGPVAGFIALAAVAVAGGMLIFGGELNDFARRLMYVVLVAGILLGATQIVALFGSTGASIGTVADPATLAGRGGEGAHG
;
A
#
# COMPACT_ATOMS: atom_id res chain seq x y z
N MET A 1 -20.26 3.32 -29.63
CA MET A 1 -20.34 3.32 -28.14
C MET A 1 -19.16 4.13 -27.65
N THR A 2 -19.40 5.32 -27.09
CA THR A 2 -18.35 6.30 -26.78
C THR A 2 -17.59 5.90 -25.48
N PRO A 3 -16.27 5.67 -25.55
CA PRO A 3 -15.47 5.17 -24.42
C PRO A 3 -15.47 6.12 -23.20
N ASP A 4 -15.76 7.39 -23.41
CA ASP A 4 -15.78 8.44 -22.37
C ASP A 4 -16.80 8.17 -21.25
N ARG A 5 -17.90 7.48 -21.57
CA ARG A 5 -18.96 7.18 -20.60
C ARG A 5 -18.51 6.14 -19.58
N TYR A 6 -17.71 5.16 -20.01
CA TYR A 6 -17.19 4.11 -19.13
C TYR A 6 -16.12 4.66 -18.18
N PHE A 7 -15.27 5.57 -18.65
CA PHE A 7 -14.31 6.28 -17.79
C PHE A 7 -15.02 7.15 -16.75
N ALA A 8 -16.06 7.89 -17.14
CA ALA A 8 -16.85 8.67 -16.19
C ALA A 8 -17.53 7.78 -15.13
N HIS A 9 -18.07 6.62 -15.51
CA HIS A 9 -18.66 5.66 -14.58
C HIS A 9 -17.61 5.02 -13.65
N ALA A 10 -16.39 4.73 -14.15
CA ALA A 10 -15.31 4.20 -13.33
C ALA A 10 -14.84 5.21 -12.27
N ILE A 11 -14.67 6.49 -12.66
CA ILE A 11 -14.30 7.56 -11.73
C ILE A 11 -15.40 7.76 -10.68
N LEU A 12 -16.66 7.72 -11.09
CA LEU A 12 -17.80 7.82 -10.18
C LEU A 12 -17.83 6.64 -9.18
N ALA A 13 -17.59 5.42 -9.65
CA ALA A 13 -17.56 4.22 -8.80
C ALA A 13 -16.41 4.27 -7.77
N ILE A 14 -15.23 4.75 -8.18
CA ILE A 14 -14.09 4.94 -7.28
C ILE A 14 -14.39 6.03 -6.24
N ALA A 15 -14.91 7.18 -6.67
CA ALA A 15 -15.27 8.27 -5.76
C ALA A 15 -16.34 7.84 -4.75
N LEU A 16 -17.33 7.04 -5.19
CA LEU A 16 -18.33 6.47 -4.31
C LEU A 16 -17.71 5.47 -3.34
N GLY A 17 -16.83 4.58 -3.81
CA GLY A 17 -16.08 3.62 -2.99
C GLY A 17 -15.25 4.29 -1.88
N LEU A 18 -14.63 5.44 -2.17
CA LEU A 18 -13.94 6.24 -1.16
C LEU A 18 -14.91 6.86 -0.14
N LEU A 19 -16.13 7.24 -0.55
CA LEU A 19 -17.14 7.79 0.37
C LEU A 19 -17.73 6.75 1.33
N ILE A 20 -17.83 5.48 0.92
CA ILE A 20 -18.32 4.39 1.79
C ILE A 20 -17.22 3.76 2.66
N THR A 21 -15.94 4.08 2.40
CA THR A 21 -14.82 3.66 3.26
C THR A 21 -14.83 4.48 4.55
N HIS A 22 -15.57 4.01 5.55
CA HIS A 22 -15.48 4.53 6.90
C HIS A 22 -14.20 3.99 7.55
N PRO A 23 -13.46 4.79 8.35
CA PRO A 23 -12.40 4.24 9.18
C PRO A 23 -13.01 3.18 10.09
N ALA A 24 -12.46 1.97 10.04
CA ALA A 24 -12.80 0.91 10.99
C ALA A 24 -12.29 1.35 12.38
N LEU A 25 -13.07 2.18 13.06
CA LEU A 25 -12.97 2.36 14.50
C LEU A 25 -13.38 1.03 15.11
N ALA A 26 -12.37 0.23 15.48
CA ALA A 26 -12.56 -0.89 16.38
C ALA A 26 -13.12 -0.31 17.69
N SER A 27 -14.45 -0.33 17.85
CA SER A 27 -15.08 0.01 19.12
C SER A 27 -14.73 -1.13 20.08
N SER A 28 -13.71 -0.89 20.90
CA SER A 28 -13.32 -1.76 22.00
C SER A 28 -14.39 -1.69 23.11
N GLY A 29 -15.53 -2.33 22.85
CA GLY A 29 -16.55 -2.62 23.86
C GLY A 29 -16.03 -3.67 24.83
N GLY A 30 -15.16 -3.26 25.77
CA GLY A 30 -14.60 -4.12 26.82
C GLY A 30 -13.17 -3.74 27.16
N SER A 31 -13.01 -2.76 28.05
CA SER A 31 -11.73 -2.31 28.56
C SER A 31 -11.07 -3.41 29.41
N LEU A 32 -10.17 -4.17 28.80
CA LEU A 32 -9.24 -4.99 29.55
C LEU A 32 -8.29 -4.06 30.32
N PRO A 33 -7.91 -4.32 31.58
CA PRO A 33 -7.14 -3.37 32.40
C PRO A 33 -5.74 -3.05 31.82
N TRP A 34 -5.25 -3.86 30.88
CA TRP A 34 -3.99 -3.65 30.16
C TRP A 34 -4.14 -2.85 28.86
N GLU A 35 -5.36 -2.59 28.38
CA GLU A 35 -5.61 -1.85 27.13
C GLU A 35 -5.19 -0.37 27.27
N GLY A 36 -5.44 0.25 28.44
CA GLY A 36 -5.03 1.62 28.73
C GLY A 36 -3.49 1.82 28.69
N PRO A 37 -2.70 1.01 29.42
CA PRO A 37 -1.24 1.06 29.33
C PRO A 37 -0.71 0.82 27.90
N LEU A 38 -1.27 -0.12 27.15
CA LEU A 38 -0.85 -0.40 25.77
C LEU A 38 -1.20 0.76 24.81
N GLN A 39 -2.37 1.39 24.96
CA GLN A 39 -2.74 2.60 24.22
C GLN A 39 -1.82 3.77 24.55
N GLN A 40 -1.40 3.92 25.80
CA GLN A 40 -0.49 4.98 26.21
C GLN A 40 0.91 4.82 25.60
N ILE A 41 1.39 3.59 25.45
CA ILE A 41 2.63 3.27 24.72
C ILE A 41 2.46 3.53 23.22
N GLN A 42 1.33 3.13 22.63
CA GLN A 42 1.06 3.40 21.22
C GLN A 42 1.02 4.92 20.95
N GLN A 43 0.32 5.68 21.80
CA GLN A 43 0.25 7.14 21.76
C GLN A 43 1.60 7.80 22.01
N SER A 44 2.52 7.23 22.80
CA SER A 44 3.84 7.83 23.02
C SER A 44 4.80 7.61 21.85
N ILE A 45 4.63 6.50 21.11
CA ILE A 45 5.43 6.16 19.92
C ILE A 45 4.90 6.87 18.66
N THR A 46 3.60 7.13 18.57
CA THR A 46 3.00 7.81 17.39
C THR A 46 2.60 9.27 17.65
N GLY A 47 2.56 9.71 18.90
CA GLY A 47 2.13 11.04 19.29
C GLY A 47 3.23 12.10 19.28
N PRO A 48 2.95 13.30 19.83
CA PRO A 48 3.86 14.46 19.77
C PRO A 48 5.25 14.21 20.34
N VAL A 49 5.36 13.31 21.33
CA VAL A 49 6.63 12.94 21.99
C VAL A 49 7.61 12.33 20.98
N ALA A 50 7.15 11.42 20.12
CA ALA A 50 7.98 10.85 19.07
C ALA A 50 8.46 11.91 18.08
N GLY A 51 7.62 12.90 17.77
CA GLY A 51 7.98 14.06 16.95
C GLY A 51 9.12 14.89 17.55
N PHE A 52 9.07 15.18 18.86
CA PHE A 52 10.15 15.90 19.55
C PHE A 52 11.45 15.09 19.60
N ILE A 53 11.38 13.77 19.80
CA ILE A 53 12.56 12.89 19.75
C ILE A 53 13.18 12.89 18.35
N ALA A 54 12.36 12.78 17.30
CA ALA A 54 12.84 12.82 15.92
C ALA A 54 13.52 14.17 15.61
N LEU A 55 12.92 15.28 16.02
CA LEU A 55 13.49 16.62 15.86
C LEU A 55 14.84 16.75 16.59
N ALA A 56 14.93 16.26 17.83
CA ALA A 56 16.17 16.26 18.59
C ALA A 56 17.26 15.41 17.91
N ALA A 57 16.92 14.22 17.40
CA ALA A 57 17.85 13.35 16.69
C ALA A 57 18.40 14.00 15.41
N VAL A 58 17.55 14.67 14.63
CA VAL A 58 17.97 15.41 13.43
C VAL A 58 18.88 16.58 13.80
N ALA A 59 18.58 17.32 14.87
CA ALA A 59 19.42 18.41 15.33
C ALA A 59 20.81 17.93 15.80
N VAL A 60 20.87 16.81 16.53
CA VAL A 60 22.14 16.18 16.95
C VAL A 60 22.92 15.67 15.74
N ALA A 61 22.27 15.00 14.79
CA ALA A 61 22.91 14.55 13.56
C ALA A 61 23.46 15.73 12.73
N GLY A 62 22.67 16.79 12.55
CA GLY A 62 23.09 18.01 11.87
C GLY A 62 24.24 18.73 12.58
N GLY A 63 24.18 18.79 13.91
CA GLY A 63 25.26 19.33 14.75
C GLY A 63 26.56 18.55 14.60
N MET A 64 26.50 17.22 14.67
CA MET A 64 27.66 16.34 14.44
C MET A 64 28.29 16.57 13.06
N LEU A 65 27.50 16.88 12.04
CA LEU A 65 28.00 17.15 10.68
C LEU A 65 28.69 18.51 10.54
N ILE A 66 28.15 19.55 11.18
CA ILE A 66 28.71 20.91 11.08
C ILE A 66 29.99 21.04 11.90
N PHE A 67 30.04 20.44 13.08
CA PHE A 67 31.19 20.53 13.98
C PHE A 67 32.31 19.52 13.69
N GLY A 68 32.20 18.75 12.60
CA GLY A 68 33.31 17.93 12.12
C GLY A 68 33.44 16.55 12.75
N GLY A 69 32.32 15.89 13.11
CA GLY A 69 32.30 14.44 13.12
C GLY A 69 32.67 13.94 11.72
N GLU A 70 33.31 12.77 11.63
CA GLU A 70 33.89 12.19 10.39
C GLU A 70 32.91 12.27 9.20
N LEU A 71 32.91 13.40 8.49
CA LEU A 71 31.91 13.76 7.46
C LEU A 71 31.93 12.74 6.33
N ASN A 72 33.13 12.26 6.01
CA ASN A 72 33.36 11.21 5.03
C ASN A 72 32.71 9.87 5.46
N ASP A 73 32.78 9.50 6.73
CA ASP A 73 32.15 8.29 7.25
C ASP A 73 30.63 8.40 7.32
N PHE A 74 30.11 9.55 7.75
CA PHE A 74 28.67 9.79 7.70
C PHE A 74 28.13 9.76 6.26
N ALA A 75 28.78 10.46 5.34
CA ALA A 75 28.38 10.49 3.93
C ALA A 75 28.41 9.08 3.32
N ARG A 76 29.43 8.28 3.65
CA ARG A 76 29.54 6.88 3.25
C ARG A 76 28.38 6.04 3.79
N ARG A 77 28.02 6.22 5.07
CA ARG A 77 26.89 5.51 5.69
C ARG A 77 25.54 5.92 5.11
N LEU A 78 25.33 7.22 4.89
CA LEU A 78 24.13 7.75 4.24
C LEU A 78 23.97 7.19 2.83
N MET A 79 25.06 7.14 2.06
CA MET A 79 25.06 6.58 0.70
C MET A 79 24.62 5.12 0.71
N TYR A 80 25.09 4.29 1.65
CA TYR A 80 24.62 2.90 1.75
C TYR A 80 23.13 2.79 2.07
N VAL A 81 22.62 3.60 3.01
CA VAL A 81 21.19 3.59 3.37
C VAL A 81 20.32 4.00 2.17
N VAL A 82 20.70 5.07 1.47
CA VAL A 82 19.98 5.55 0.28
C VAL A 82 20.05 4.53 -0.85
N LEU A 83 21.22 3.90 -1.07
CA LEU A 83 21.39 2.89 -2.11
C LEU A 83 20.51 1.66 -1.84
N VAL A 84 20.47 1.16 -0.60
CA VAL A 84 19.60 0.04 -0.22
C VAL A 84 18.13 0.42 -0.37
N ALA A 85 17.71 1.58 0.14
CA ALA A 85 16.34 2.05 0.02
C ALA A 85 15.92 2.22 -1.46
N GLY A 86 16.79 2.80 -2.29
CA GLY A 86 16.54 2.96 -3.72
C GLY A 86 16.42 1.63 -4.46
N ILE A 87 17.26 0.63 -4.13
CA ILE A 87 17.14 -0.71 -4.70
C ILE A 87 15.83 -1.37 -4.29
N LEU A 88 15.42 -1.28 -3.03
CA LEU A 88 14.16 -1.85 -2.56
C LEU A 88 12.94 -1.21 -3.25
N LEU A 89 12.92 0.12 -3.37
CA LEU A 89 11.88 0.86 -4.09
C LEU A 89 11.89 0.58 -5.59
N GLY A 90 13.06 0.43 -6.21
CA GLY A 90 13.18 0.05 -7.62
C GLY A 90 12.75 -1.38 -7.89
N ALA A 91 13.05 -2.31 -6.98
CA ALA A 91 12.70 -3.71 -7.09
C ALA A 91 11.19 -3.93 -7.16
N THR A 92 10.37 -3.17 -6.41
CA THR A 92 8.91 -3.26 -6.50
C THR A 92 8.40 -2.91 -7.90
N GLN A 93 9.04 -1.94 -8.56
CA GLN A 93 8.70 -1.54 -9.92
C GLN A 93 9.06 -2.63 -10.93
N ILE A 94 10.23 -3.25 -10.80
CA ILE A 94 10.67 -4.36 -11.66
C ILE A 94 9.71 -5.55 -11.50
N VAL A 95 9.36 -5.93 -10.27
CA VAL A 95 8.42 -7.03 -10.01
C VAL A 95 7.05 -6.75 -10.63
N ALA A 96 6.55 -5.51 -10.59
CA ALA A 96 5.28 -5.14 -11.21
C ALA A 96 5.27 -5.31 -12.74
N LEU A 97 6.40 -5.03 -13.41
CA LEU A 97 6.53 -5.18 -14.87
C LEU A 97 6.39 -6.64 -15.32
N PHE A 98 6.90 -7.59 -14.53
CA PHE A 98 6.86 -9.02 -14.86
C PHE A 98 5.72 -9.78 -14.19
N GLY A 99 5.16 -9.26 -13.08
CA GLY A 99 4.03 -9.85 -12.38
C GLY A 99 2.67 -9.61 -13.06
N SER A 100 2.56 -8.58 -13.90
CA SER A 100 1.32 -8.26 -14.64
C SER A 100 1.17 -9.00 -15.97
N THR A 101 2.24 -9.62 -16.48
CA THR A 101 2.22 -10.42 -17.73
C THR A 101 1.86 -11.90 -17.51
N GLY A 102 1.52 -12.29 -16.28
CA GLY A 102 0.99 -13.62 -15.98
C GLY A 102 -0.40 -13.80 -16.60
N ALA A 103 -0.50 -14.67 -17.60
CA ALA A 103 -1.76 -14.97 -18.29
C ALA A 103 -2.90 -15.28 -17.31
N SER A 104 -4.02 -14.54 -17.42
CA SER A 104 -5.29 -15.06 -16.94
C SER A 104 -5.66 -16.22 -17.87
N ILE A 105 -5.32 -17.44 -17.45
CA ILE A 105 -5.84 -18.65 -18.09
C ILE A 105 -7.36 -18.52 -18.03
N GLY A 106 -7.96 -18.46 -19.22
CA GLY A 106 -9.37 -18.19 -19.40
C GLY A 106 -10.22 -19.07 -18.50
N THR A 107 -11.23 -18.48 -17.88
CA THR A 107 -12.33 -19.24 -17.32
C THR A 107 -12.86 -20.12 -18.44
N VAL A 108 -12.80 -21.43 -18.25
CA VAL A 108 -13.35 -22.43 -19.16
C VAL A 108 -14.72 -21.96 -19.60
N ALA A 109 -14.93 -21.88 -20.92
CA ALA A 109 -16.22 -21.52 -21.51
C ALA A 109 -17.33 -22.27 -20.77
N ASP A 110 -18.32 -21.52 -20.29
CA ASP A 110 -19.46 -22.07 -19.58
C ASP A 110 -20.02 -23.27 -20.38
N PRO A 111 -20.15 -24.46 -19.77
CA PRO A 111 -20.70 -25.64 -20.45
C PRO A 111 -22.12 -25.42 -21.00
N ALA A 112 -22.79 -24.34 -20.57
CA ALA A 112 -24.05 -23.85 -21.14
C ALA A 112 -23.96 -23.48 -22.63
N THR A 113 -22.79 -23.02 -23.13
CA THR A 113 -22.62 -22.66 -24.56
C THR A 113 -22.36 -23.87 -25.45
N LEU A 114 -21.84 -24.97 -24.91
CA LEU A 114 -21.65 -26.24 -25.63
C LEU A 114 -22.94 -27.08 -25.65
N ALA A 115 -23.80 -26.95 -24.63
CA ALA A 115 -25.10 -27.61 -24.58
C ALA A 115 -26.11 -27.06 -25.63
N GLY A 116 -25.99 -25.80 -26.04
CA GLY A 116 -26.89 -25.16 -27.00
C GLY A 116 -26.65 -25.53 -28.47
N ARG A 117 -25.57 -26.26 -28.80
CA ARG A 117 -25.23 -26.63 -30.19
C ARG A 117 -25.52 -28.08 -30.56
N GLY A 118 -25.97 -28.91 -29.62
CA GLY A 118 -26.23 -30.34 -29.83
C GLY A 118 -27.69 -30.72 -30.16
N GLY A 119 -28.60 -29.75 -30.27
CA GLY A 119 -30.05 -30.01 -30.21
C GLY A 119 -30.91 -29.56 -31.39
N GLU A 120 -30.34 -29.13 -32.51
CA GLU A 120 -31.13 -28.66 -33.67
C GLU A 120 -30.98 -29.61 -34.84
N GLY A 121 -31.68 -30.74 -34.73
CA GLY A 121 -31.65 -31.84 -35.69
C GLY A 121 -32.75 -32.84 -35.42
N ALA A 122 -34.00 -32.40 -35.30
CA ALA A 122 -35.19 -33.20 -35.59
C ALA A 122 -36.45 -32.34 -35.39
N HIS A 123 -37.44 -32.57 -36.25
CA HIS A 123 -38.85 -32.14 -36.19
C HIS A 123 -39.21 -30.85 -36.91
N GLY A 124 -39.91 -31.00 -38.04
CA GLY A 124 -40.75 -29.97 -38.66
C GLY A 124 -40.74 -29.97 -40.17
#